data_AF-A0AAV4NGJ3-F1
#
_entry.id   AF-A0AAV4NGJ3-F1
#
_cell.length_a   1.000
_cell.length_b   1.000
_cell.length_c   1.000
_cell.angle_alpha   90.00
_cell.angle_beta   90.00
_cell.angle_gamma   90.00
#
_symmetry.space_group_name_H-M   'P 1'
#
loop_
_entity.id
_entity.type
_entity.pdbx_description
1 polymer ?
#
loop_
_entity_poly.entity_id
_entity_poly.type
_entity_poly.pdbx_seq_one_letter_code
_entity_poly.pdbx_strand_id
1 'polypeptide(L)'
;MSVTRPRPVIPEDLPKLLHSLSYAVIKNQPQDIISFAVEHFTLMYHEREREKVDAEKRKDELILHEKNKFTIRDEKTNELLYLDEYEGQLC
;
A
#
# COMPACT_ATOMS: atom_id res chain seq x y z
N MET A 1 -38.95 -6.59 27.89
CA MET A 1 -38.17 -6.91 26.67
C MET A 1 -37.22 -5.75 26.42
N SER A 2 -35.95 -5.82 26.84
CA SER A 2 -34.97 -4.77 26.51
C SER A 2 -34.57 -4.92 25.05
N VAL A 3 -34.85 -3.89 24.25
CA VAL A 3 -34.38 -3.80 22.86
C VAL A 3 -32.91 -3.36 22.93
N THR A 4 -32.00 -4.27 23.26
CA THR A 4 -30.57 -4.00 23.12
C THR A 4 -30.24 -4.02 21.63
N ARG A 5 -30.26 -2.83 21.02
CA ARG A 5 -29.82 -2.66 19.63
C ARG A 5 -28.39 -3.21 19.50
N PRO A 6 -28.08 -3.98 18.44
CA PRO A 6 -26.72 -4.43 18.20
C PRO A 6 -25.79 -3.21 18.18
N ARG A 7 -24.66 -3.29 18.89
CA ARG A 7 -23.69 -2.19 18.90
C ARG A 7 -23.15 -2.03 17.47
N PRO A 8 -23.18 -0.82 16.89
CA PRO A 8 -22.60 -0.61 15.59
C PRO A 8 -21.09 -0.85 15.67
N VAL A 9 -20.56 -1.65 14.73
CA VAL A 9 -19.12 -1.83 14.57
C VAL A 9 -18.59 -0.58 13.88
N ILE A 10 -17.74 0.16 14.59
CA ILE A 10 -17.08 1.35 14.04
C ILE A 10 -15.75 0.89 13.44
N PRO A 11 -15.50 1.12 12.14
CA PRO A 11 -14.20 0.80 11.54
C PRO A 11 -13.08 1.56 12.25
N GLU A 12 -11.97 0.87 12.52
CA GLU A 12 -10.85 1.42 13.32
C GLU A 12 -10.26 2.71 12.72
N ASP A 13 -10.26 2.84 11.39
CA ASP A 13 -9.68 4.00 10.70
C ASP A 13 -10.67 5.14 10.45
N LEU A 14 -11.97 4.94 10.72
CA LEU A 14 -12.99 5.97 10.50
C LEU A 14 -12.70 7.25 11.31
N PRO A 15 -12.33 7.20 12.60
CA PRO A 15 -11.99 8.40 13.36
C PRO A 15 -10.82 9.19 12.76
N LYS A 16 -9.79 8.50 12.24
CA LYS A 16 -8.62 9.14 11.62
C LYS A 16 -9.00 9.88 10.34
N LEU A 17 -9.86 9.27 9.51
CA LEU A 17 -10.36 9.88 8.28
C LEU A 17 -11.17 11.16 8.57
N LEU A 18 -12.07 11.10 9.55
CA LEU A 18 -12.87 12.26 9.95
C LEU A 18 -12.02 13.37 10.58
N HIS A 19 -11.00 13.01 11.35
CA HIS A 19 -10.07 13.97 11.93
C HIS A 19 -9.27 14.71 10.84
N SER A 20 -8.80 14.01 9.82
CA SER A 20 -8.10 14.61 8.67
C SER A 20 -8.97 15.65 7.96
N LEU A 21 -10.23 15.30 7.64
CA LEU A 21 -11.17 16.25 7.03
C LEU A 21 -11.41 17.46 7.95
N SER A 22 -11.65 17.23 9.24
CA SER A 22 -11.91 18.30 10.21
C SER A 22 -10.74 19.28 10.28
N TYR A 23 -9.50 18.77 10.31
CA TYR A 23 -8.30 19.60 10.28
C TYR A 23 -8.21 20.41 8.98
N ALA A 24 -8.48 19.79 7.84
CA ALA A 24 -8.43 20.45 6.53
C ALA A 24 -9.49 21.56 6.40
N VAL A 25 -10.70 21.35 6.93
CA VAL A 25 -11.77 22.35 6.96
C VAL A 25 -11.39 23.53 7.86
N ILE A 26 -10.88 23.27 9.07
CA ILE A 26 -10.45 24.34 10.00
C ILE A 26 -9.33 25.19 9.38
N LYS A 27 -8.38 24.53 8.70
CA LYS A 27 -7.23 25.18 8.07
C LYS A 27 -7.61 26.06 6.88
N ASN A 28 -8.47 25.56 5.99
CA ASN A 28 -8.77 26.23 4.73
C ASN A 28 -10.02 27.10 4.79
N GLN A 29 -10.85 26.94 5.82
CA GLN A 29 -12.11 27.67 6.04
C GLN A 29 -12.96 27.78 4.75
N PRO A 30 -13.29 26.65 4.10
CA PRO A 30 -14.01 26.67 2.83
C PRO A 30 -15.41 27.24 3.02
N GLN A 31 -15.88 28.00 2.04
CA GLN A 31 -17.24 28.55 2.03
C GLN A 31 -18.30 27.44 1.85
N ASP A 32 -17.97 26.38 1.11
CA ASP A 32 -18.79 25.17 0.96
C ASP A 32 -18.04 23.95 1.49
N ILE A 33 -18.45 23.50 2.68
CA ILE A 33 -17.85 22.35 3.36
C ILE A 33 -18.15 21.04 2.63
N ILE A 34 -19.31 20.91 1.98
CA ILE A 34 -19.72 19.65 1.36
C ILE A 34 -18.88 19.40 0.11
N SER A 35 -18.79 20.40 -0.78
CA SER A 35 -17.95 20.31 -1.97
C SER A 35 -16.48 20.09 -1.59
N PHE A 36 -15.99 20.81 -0.58
CA PHE A 36 -14.63 20.61 -0.07
C PHE A 36 -14.40 19.19 0.45
N ALA A 37 -15.35 18.60 1.17
CA ALA A 37 -15.22 17.24 1.68
C ALA A 37 -15.17 16.21 0.54
N VAL A 38 -15.97 16.39 -0.51
CA VAL A 38 -15.94 15.54 -1.71
C VAL A 38 -14.57 15.60 -2.39
N GLU A 39 -14.04 16.80 -2.60
CA GLU A 39 -12.71 16.99 -3.18
C GLU A 39 -11.61 16.36 -2.30
N HIS A 40 -11.63 16.62 -1.00
CA HIS A 40 -10.67 16.07 -0.04
C HIS A 40 -10.63 14.54 -0.07
N PHE A 41 -11.79 13.88 0.01
CA PHE A 41 -11.85 12.41 -0.05
C PHE A 41 -11.51 11.85 -1.43
N THR A 42 -11.83 12.57 -2.51
CA THR A 42 -11.46 12.17 -3.88
C THR A 42 -9.95 12.17 -4.05
N LEU A 43 -9.26 13.21 -3.56
CA LEU A 43 -7.80 13.29 -3.57
C LEU A 43 -7.17 12.13 -2.78
N MET A 44 -7.65 11.88 -1.54
CA MET A 44 -7.17 10.78 -0.72
C MET A 44 -7.38 9.40 -1.37
N TYR A 45 -8.50 9.21 -2.07
CA TYR A 45 -8.77 7.97 -2.80
C TYR A 45 -7.74 7.77 -3.92
N HIS A 46 -7.51 8.79 -4.75
CA HIS A 46 -6.53 8.70 -5.84
C HIS A 46 -5.09 8.55 -5.35
N GLU A 47 -4.73 9.15 -4.22
CA GLU A 47 -3.42 8.93 -3.58
C GLU A 47 -3.25 7.47 -3.17
N ARG A 48 -4.24 6.87 -2.50
CA ARG A 48 -4.20 5.44 -2.15
C ARG A 48 -4.12 4.52 -3.36
N GLU A 49 -4.86 4.82 -4.43
CA GLU A 49 -4.80 4.01 -5.64
C GLU A 49 -3.41 4.11 -6.31
N ARG A 50 -2.78 5.29 -6.31
CA ARG A 50 -1.41 5.46 -6.79
C ARG A 50 -0.40 4.70 -5.92
N GLU A 51 -0.52 4.78 -4.60
CA GLU A 51 0.35 4.04 -3.68
C GLU A 51 0.27 2.52 -3.88
N LYS A 52 -0.93 1.98 -4.17
CA LYS A 52 -1.09 0.55 -4.49
C LYS A 52 -0.33 0.15 -5.75
N VAL A 53 -0.47 0.94 -6.82
CA VAL A 53 0.21 0.69 -8.09
C VAL A 53 1.73 0.77 -7.92
N ASP A 54 2.22 1.75 -7.17
CA ASP A 54 3.67 1.91 -6.92
C ASP A 54 4.21 0.78 -6.02
N ALA A 55 3.43 0.33 -5.04
CA ALA A 55 3.80 -0.83 -4.22
C ALA A 55 3.86 -2.13 -5.03
N GLU A 56 2.98 -2.29 -6.03
CA GLU A 56 2.99 -3.44 -6.94
C GLU A 56 4.23 -3.43 -7.84
N LYS A 57 4.56 -2.27 -8.44
CA LYS A 57 5.79 -2.12 -9.24
C LYS A 57 7.06 -2.42 -8.45
N ARG A 58 7.17 -1.93 -7.21
CA ARG A 58 8.34 -2.22 -6.36
C ARG A 58 8.46 -3.69 -6.01
N LYS A 59 7.34 -4.40 -5.83
CA LYS A 59 7.36 -5.85 -5.63
C LYS A 59 7.86 -6.57 -6.89
N ASP A 60 7.41 -6.16 -8.06
CA ASP A 60 7.86 -6.73 -9.32
C ASP A 60 9.36 -6.47 -9.57
N GLU A 61 9.86 -5.28 -9.23
CA GLU A 61 11.28 -4.93 -9.30
C GLU A 61 12.14 -5.74 -8.31
N LEU A 62 11.66 -5.95 -7.08
CA LEU A 62 12.33 -6.82 -6.09
C LEU A 62 12.39 -8.27 -6.57
N ILE A 63 11.29 -8.81 -7.09
CA ILE A 63 11.24 -10.17 -7.64
C ILE A 63 12.19 -10.31 -8.85
N LEU A 64 12.25 -9.30 -9.72
CA LEU A 64 13.17 -9.31 -10.87
C LEU A 64 14.62 -9.26 -10.42
N HIS A 65 14.93 -8.41 -9.43
CA HIS A 65 16.28 -8.30 -8.87
C HIS A 65 16.72 -9.60 -8.17
N GLU A 66 15.83 -10.25 -7.42
CA GLU A 66 16.09 -11.58 -6.85
C GLU A 66 16.34 -12.62 -7.94
N LYS A 67 15.47 -12.71 -8.97
CA LYS A 67 15.68 -13.63 -10.10
C LYS A 67 17.02 -13.42 -10.80
N ASN A 68 17.41 -12.16 -11.03
CA ASN A 68 18.69 -11.83 -11.66
C ASN A 68 19.89 -12.15 -10.77
N LYS A 69 19.76 -12.06 -9.44
CA LYS A 69 20.80 -12.46 -8.49
C LYS A 69 21.06 -13.98 -8.54
N PHE A 70 20.05 -14.76 -8.91
CA PHE A 70 20.14 -16.21 -9.02
C PHE A 70 20.64 -16.70 -10.38
N THR A 71 20.60 -15.88 -11.43
CA THR A 71 21.02 -16.30 -12.78
C THR A 71 22.32 -15.61 -13.20
N ILE A 72 23.43 -16.35 -13.18
CA ILE A 72 24.69 -15.94 -13.83
C ILE A 72 24.77 -16.67 -15.16
N ARG A 73 25.02 -15.94 -16.25
CA ARG A 73 25.18 -16.52 -17.59
C ARG A 73 26.64 -16.86 -17.82
N ASP A 74 26.96 -18.13 -18.04
CA ASP A 74 28.34 -18.54 -18.35
C ASP A 74 28.63 -18.20 -19.82
N GLU A 75 29.60 -17.30 -20.05
CA GLU A 75 29.96 -16.80 -21.38
C GLU A 75 30.63 -17.87 -22.27
N LYS A 76 31.06 -19.02 -21.70
CA LYS A 76 31.71 -20.09 -22.47
C LYS A 76 30.73 -21.12 -23.05
N THR A 77 29.62 -21.38 -22.37
CA THR A 77 28.63 -22.41 -22.76
C THR A 77 27.30 -21.80 -23.21
N ASN A 78 27.07 -20.51 -22.92
CA ASN A 78 25.83 -19.79 -23.20
C ASN A 78 24.61 -20.34 -22.43
N GLU A 79 24.85 -21.03 -21.31
CA GLU A 79 23.81 -21.61 -20.43
C GLU A 79 23.54 -20.69 -19.22
N LEU A 80 22.29 -20.71 -18.73
CA LEU A 80 21.85 -19.98 -17.52
C LEU A 80 22.04 -20.88 -16.29
N LEU A 81 22.91 -20.48 -15.37
CA LEU A 81 23.13 -21.19 -14.11
C LEU A 81 22.26 -20.59 -13.00
N TYR A 82 21.46 -21.42 -12.33
CA TYR A 82 20.70 -21.05 -11.14
C TYR A 82 21.54 -21.34 -9.89
N LEU A 83 21.76 -20.34 -9.02
CA LEU A 83 22.41 -20.53 -7.72
C LEU A 83 21.41 -21.14 -6.73
N ASP A 84 21.34 -22.47 -6.61
CA ASP A 84 20.56 -23.07 -5.52
C ASP A 84 21.10 -22.57 -4.17
N GLU A 85 20.18 -22.12 -3.31
CA GLU A 85 20.45 -21.68 -1.96
C GLU A 85 21.29 -22.75 -1.24
N TYR A 86 22.53 -22.41 -0.90
CA TYR A 86 23.34 -23.21 0.00
C TYR A 86 22.67 -23.17 1.38
N GLU A 87 21.72 -24.07 1.62
CA GLU A 87 21.37 -24.50 2.96
C GLU A 87 22.60 -25.16 3.61
N GLY A 88 22.78 -24.84 4.88
CA GLY A 88 24.06 -24.95 5.56
C GLY A 88 24.62 -26.37 5.68
N GLN A 89 25.94 -26.41 5.84
CA GLN A 89 26.58 -27.31 6.79
C GLN A 89 27.85 -26.64 7.33
N LEU A 90 27.74 -26.15 8.56
CA LEU A 90 28.87 -26.01 9.46
C LEU A 90 29.50 -27.40 9.62
N CYS A 91 30.75 -27.55 9.21
CA CYS A 91 31.69 -28.56 9.69
C CYS A 91 33.02 -27.87 9.96
#